data_AF-A0A9P3GFF7-F1
#
_entry.id   AF-A0A9P3GFF7-F1
#
_cell.length_a   1.000
_cell.length_b   1.000
_cell.length_c   1.000
_cell.angle_alpha   90.00
_cell.angle_beta   90.00
_cell.angle_gamma   90.00
#
_symmetry.space_group_name_H-M   'P 1'
#
loop_
_entity.id
_entity.type
_entity.pdbx_description
1 polymer ?
#
loop_
_entity_poly.entity_id
_entity_poly.type
_entity_poly.pdbx_seq_one_letter_code
_entity_poly.pdbx_strand_id
1 'polypeptide(L)'
;MATSSSSVAANMLDILHLTLSALAKLAAETLKDSDRKFNSLETRFPHIILLNWVYGVNPETRSRALVSLWIVEYVDDTECDPWMDFFTGALGGCLSNEHIANAIVRDLADEDTVDRELKNVLGFLSVRHDFTNNVEKNLPFNTLLAAYCLAAMRRQQCRGNRQELGLFLQSVAPWVFRNFYTGLEIRGRQCYAFFDSLCDWIMFSIEDNTTGLDANIMKITDWYLQHIANRAKDSRPKTVALRRASLTAWQAAADAMARHQLEKHPQWSGLVRLWSAIRTKMLPAPPAPVYAPFAPFERCAWRECLCSRHKPAHRMRMCKGCEQAFYCGTRCLERDWEDGSSNGPLRTFSL
;
A
#
# COMPACT_ATOMS: atom_id res chain seq x y z
N MET A 1 -9.65 27.90 37.28
CA MET A 1 -10.97 27.57 36.70
C MET A 1 -10.84 27.45 35.17
N ALA A 2 -10.25 26.36 34.67
CA ALA A 2 -10.01 26.16 33.23
C ALA A 2 -10.31 24.71 32.79
N THR A 3 -11.31 24.07 33.40
CA THR A 3 -11.63 22.64 33.22
C THR A 3 -12.97 22.38 32.52
N SER A 4 -13.71 23.39 32.03
CA SER A 4 -15.06 23.19 31.48
C SER A 4 -15.17 23.18 29.96
N SER A 5 -14.19 23.69 29.19
CA SER A 5 -14.28 23.70 27.72
C SER A 5 -13.94 22.36 27.08
N SER A 6 -13.07 21.56 27.71
CA SER A 6 -12.64 20.26 27.19
C SER A 6 -13.74 19.19 27.23
N SER A 7 -14.66 19.25 28.20
CA SER A 7 -15.71 18.22 28.32
C SER A 7 -16.86 18.43 27.34
N VAL A 8 -17.18 19.69 27.02
CA VAL A 8 -18.23 20.01 26.04
C VAL A 8 -17.81 19.58 24.63
N ALA A 9 -16.55 19.85 24.25
CA ALA A 9 -16.04 19.42 22.94
C ALA A 9 -16.01 17.89 22.81
N ALA A 10 -15.59 17.16 23.85
CA ALA A 10 -15.61 15.70 23.87
C ALA A 10 -17.04 15.14 23.71
N ASN A 11 -17.99 15.69 24.48
CA ASN A 11 -19.40 15.26 24.40
C ASN A 11 -20.01 15.55 23.02
N MET A 12 -19.66 16.66 22.36
CA MET A 12 -20.15 16.97 21.01
C MET A 12 -19.57 16.02 19.95
N LEU A 13 -18.31 15.62 20.08
CA LEU A 13 -17.71 14.60 19.22
C LEU A 13 -18.40 13.24 19.40
N ASP A 14 -18.68 12.83 20.63
CA ASP A 14 -19.37 11.56 20.91
C ASP A 14 -20.78 11.54 20.33
N ILE A 15 -21.53 12.64 20.48
CA ILE A 15 -22.87 12.78 19.88
C ILE A 15 -22.80 12.74 18.36
N LEU A 16 -21.81 13.42 17.75
CA LEU A 16 -21.60 13.39 16.31
C LEU A 16 -21.27 11.96 15.83
N HIS A 17 -20.42 11.23 16.54
CA HIS A 17 -20.08 9.85 16.19
C HIS A 17 -21.26 8.89 16.30
N LEU A 18 -22.07 9.01 17.35
CA LEU A 18 -23.29 8.21 17.51
C LEU A 18 -24.29 8.51 16.39
N THR A 19 -24.46 9.79 16.05
CA THR A 19 -25.35 10.23 14.98
C THR A 19 -24.87 9.73 13.63
N LEU A 20 -23.58 9.88 13.32
CA LEU A 20 -22.98 9.39 12.08
C LEU A 20 -23.08 7.87 11.96
N SER A 21 -22.85 7.13 13.04
CA SER A 21 -22.94 5.66 13.06
C SER A 21 -24.38 5.18 12.90
N ALA A 22 -25.35 5.85 13.53
CA ALA A 22 -26.77 5.54 13.36
C ALA A 22 -27.22 5.83 11.91
N LEU A 23 -26.79 6.96 11.34
CA LEU A 23 -27.05 7.30 9.95
C LEU A 23 -26.38 6.31 8.98
N ALA A 24 -25.15 5.86 9.26
CA ALA A 24 -24.46 4.85 8.44
C ALA A 24 -25.14 3.47 8.52
N LYS A 25 -25.65 3.11 9.71
CA LYS A 25 -26.40 1.86 9.88
C LYS A 25 -27.73 1.92 9.16
N LEU A 26 -28.49 3.00 9.35
CA LEU A 26 -29.75 3.25 8.62
C LEU A 26 -29.49 3.26 7.12
N ALA A 27 -28.40 3.89 6.70
CA ALA A 27 -27.94 3.92 5.33
C ALA A 27 -27.68 2.53 4.75
N ALA A 28 -26.88 1.72 5.45
CA ALA A 28 -26.58 0.35 5.04
C ALA A 28 -27.81 -0.57 5.04
N GLU A 29 -28.74 -0.38 5.98
CA GLU A 29 -30.02 -1.10 6.03
C GLU A 29 -30.93 -0.67 4.87
N THR A 30 -31.00 0.63 4.58
CA THR A 30 -31.78 1.16 3.46
C THR A 30 -31.20 0.74 2.10
N LEU A 31 -29.87 0.63 1.99
CA LEU A 31 -29.18 0.12 0.79
C LEU A 31 -29.47 -1.37 0.53
N LYS A 32 -29.75 -2.16 1.57
CA LYS A 32 -30.07 -3.59 1.40
C LYS A 32 -31.48 -3.81 0.83
N ASP A 33 -32.39 -2.89 1.09
CA ASP A 33 -33.83 -3.04 0.76
C ASP A 33 -34.25 -2.33 -0.53
N SER A 34 -33.36 -1.58 -1.22
CA SER A 34 -33.78 -0.71 -2.32
C SER A 34 -33.02 -0.91 -3.64
N ASP A 35 -33.68 -1.60 -4.58
CA ASP A 35 -33.42 -1.56 -6.04
C ASP A 35 -33.68 -0.17 -6.67
N ARG A 36 -33.83 0.90 -5.87
CA ARG A 36 -34.32 2.22 -6.33
C ARG A 36 -33.36 3.35 -6.00
N LYS A 37 -32.78 3.94 -7.05
CA LYS A 37 -32.40 5.37 -7.25
C LYS A 37 -31.96 6.17 -6.01
N PHE A 38 -31.11 5.61 -5.14
CA PHE A 38 -30.43 6.38 -4.10
C PHE A 38 -29.20 7.14 -4.62
N ASN A 39 -28.87 6.97 -5.91
CA ASN A 39 -27.65 7.50 -6.52
C ASN A 39 -27.82 8.86 -7.17
N SER A 40 -28.97 9.54 -6.98
CA SER A 40 -28.96 10.96 -7.30
C SER A 40 -28.02 11.66 -6.33
N LEU A 41 -27.02 12.36 -6.88
CA LEU A 41 -26.12 13.25 -6.15
C LEU A 41 -26.88 14.33 -5.34
N GLU A 42 -28.18 14.48 -5.57
CA GLU A 42 -29.09 15.32 -4.79
C GLU A 42 -29.33 14.79 -3.37
N THR A 43 -29.04 13.51 -3.09
CA THR A 43 -29.11 12.97 -1.73
C THR A 43 -27.86 13.35 -0.94
N ARG A 44 -28.00 13.64 0.37
CA ARG A 44 -26.85 13.89 1.27
C ARG A 44 -26.11 12.62 1.68
N PHE A 45 -26.43 11.50 1.06
CA PHE A 45 -25.98 10.19 1.47
C PHE A 45 -24.47 9.95 1.24
N PRO A 46 -23.90 10.28 0.05
CA PRO A 46 -22.46 10.26 -0.16
C PRO A 46 -21.67 11.05 0.89
N HIS A 47 -22.19 12.22 1.28
CA HIS A 47 -21.59 13.08 2.29
C HIS A 47 -21.56 12.38 3.66
N ILE A 48 -22.64 11.71 4.05
CA ILE A 48 -22.71 10.97 5.32
C ILE A 48 -21.71 9.81 5.33
N ILE A 49 -21.59 9.07 4.23
CA ILE A 49 -20.62 7.97 4.14
C ILE A 49 -19.20 8.52 4.21
N LEU A 50 -18.89 9.58 3.47
CA LEU A 50 -17.59 10.24 3.51
C LEU A 50 -17.23 10.71 4.92
N LEU A 51 -18.17 11.37 5.62
CA LEU A 51 -17.96 11.81 7.01
C LEU A 51 -17.73 10.63 7.96
N ASN A 52 -18.44 9.51 7.77
CA ASN A 52 -18.23 8.29 8.55
C ASN A 52 -16.85 7.68 8.30
N TRP A 53 -16.37 7.66 7.06
CA TRP A 53 -15.03 7.20 6.77
C TRP A 53 -13.96 8.13 7.37
N VAL A 54 -14.09 9.44 7.14
CA VAL A 54 -13.09 10.43 7.56
C VAL A 54 -13.03 10.55 9.08
N TYR A 55 -14.18 10.63 9.76
CA TYR A 55 -14.25 10.91 11.19
C TYR A 55 -14.65 9.71 12.04
N GLY A 56 -15.03 8.56 11.48
CA GLY A 56 -15.44 7.39 12.27
C GLY A 56 -14.33 6.89 13.20
N VAL A 57 -14.64 6.75 14.50
CA VAL A 57 -13.68 6.23 15.49
C VAL A 57 -13.53 4.71 15.39
N ASN A 58 -14.64 4.02 15.11
CA ASN A 58 -14.68 2.56 15.02
C ASN A 58 -14.12 2.08 13.66
N PRO A 59 -13.05 1.24 13.63
CA PRO A 59 -12.48 0.71 12.39
C PRO A 59 -13.46 -0.06 11.52
N GLU A 60 -14.40 -0.80 12.12
CA GLU A 60 -15.43 -1.54 11.39
C GLU A 60 -16.42 -0.60 10.70
N THR A 61 -16.85 0.48 11.37
CA THR A 61 -17.71 1.50 10.75
C THR A 61 -16.99 2.17 9.58
N ARG A 62 -15.69 2.45 9.71
CA ARG A 62 -14.88 3.01 8.63
C ARG A 62 -14.73 2.06 7.45
N SER A 63 -14.42 0.79 7.70
CA SER A 63 -14.33 -0.25 6.66
C SER A 63 -15.66 -0.40 5.93
N ARG A 64 -16.79 -0.46 6.66
CA ARG A 64 -18.13 -0.46 6.03
C ARG A 64 -18.38 0.79 5.21
N ALA A 65 -17.99 1.96 5.70
CA ALA A 65 -18.11 3.20 4.93
C ALA A 65 -17.27 3.13 3.64
N LEU A 66 -16.00 2.68 3.73
CA LEU A 66 -15.12 2.47 2.58
C LEU A 66 -15.73 1.53 1.54
N VAL A 67 -16.26 0.38 1.96
CA VAL A 67 -16.93 -0.58 1.06
C VAL A 67 -18.18 0.02 0.44
N SER A 68 -19.00 0.71 1.24
CA SER A 68 -20.24 1.34 0.75
C SER A 68 -19.97 2.43 -0.28
N LEU A 69 -18.83 3.12 -0.22
CA LEU A 69 -18.46 4.11 -1.24
C LEU A 69 -18.29 3.46 -2.62
N TRP A 70 -17.80 2.22 -2.70
CA TRP A 70 -17.63 1.49 -3.97
C TRP A 70 -18.92 0.91 -4.53
N ILE A 71 -19.87 0.52 -3.67
CA ILE A 71 -21.16 -0.03 -4.13
C ILE A 71 -21.93 1.01 -4.96
N VAL A 72 -21.74 2.29 -4.67
CA VAL A 72 -22.46 3.37 -5.34
C VAL A 72 -21.82 3.73 -6.70
N GLU A 73 -20.60 3.25 -7.01
CA GLU A 73 -19.92 3.40 -8.32
C GLU A 73 -20.58 2.55 -9.42
N TYR A 74 -21.18 1.41 -9.07
CA TYR A 74 -21.60 0.39 -10.05
C TYR A 74 -23.03 0.53 -10.62
N VAL A 75 -23.75 1.61 -10.30
CA VAL A 75 -25.21 1.61 -10.48
C VAL A 75 -25.71 2.49 -11.63
N ASP A 76 -24.84 3.22 -12.33
CA ASP A 76 -25.24 3.95 -13.54
C ASP A 76 -24.23 3.66 -14.67
N ASP A 77 -24.68 2.94 -15.70
CA ASP A 77 -23.93 2.67 -16.95
C ASP A 77 -23.66 3.95 -17.78
N THR A 78 -23.95 5.14 -17.23
CA THR A 78 -23.71 6.42 -17.88
C THR A 78 -22.24 6.83 -17.72
N GLU A 79 -21.60 7.14 -18.84
CA GLU A 79 -20.16 7.40 -19.04
C GLU A 79 -19.49 8.48 -18.16
N CYS A 80 -20.21 9.13 -17.24
CA CYS A 80 -19.63 10.02 -16.24
C CYS A 80 -19.80 9.40 -14.85
N ASP A 81 -18.67 9.10 -14.22
CA ASP A 81 -18.56 8.53 -12.89
C ASP A 81 -19.00 9.56 -11.83
N PRO A 82 -20.28 9.56 -11.37
CA PRO A 82 -20.84 10.65 -10.54
C PRO A 82 -20.10 10.79 -9.21
N TRP A 83 -19.40 9.74 -8.81
CA TRP A 83 -18.52 9.71 -7.65
C TRP A 83 -17.22 10.46 -7.83
N MET A 84 -16.60 10.36 -9.00
CA MET A 84 -15.45 11.18 -9.33
C MET A 84 -15.82 12.66 -9.19
N ASP A 85 -17.01 13.06 -9.66
CA ASP A 85 -17.51 14.43 -9.50
C ASP A 85 -17.80 14.79 -8.04
N PHE A 86 -18.43 13.89 -7.27
CA PHE A 86 -18.66 14.10 -5.83
C PHE A 86 -17.35 14.30 -5.06
N PHE A 87 -16.39 13.41 -5.25
CA PHE A 87 -15.09 13.50 -4.59
C PHE A 87 -14.28 14.68 -5.09
N THR A 88 -14.36 15.00 -6.39
CA THR A 88 -13.77 16.21 -6.95
C THR A 88 -14.35 17.46 -6.28
N GLY A 89 -15.66 17.50 -6.10
CA GLY A 89 -16.35 18.56 -5.35
C GLY A 89 -15.92 18.62 -3.89
N ALA A 90 -15.85 17.48 -3.21
CA ALA A 90 -15.40 17.40 -1.83
C ALA A 90 -13.93 17.80 -1.67
N LEU A 91 -13.04 17.40 -2.60
CA LEU A 91 -11.61 17.72 -2.58
C LEU A 91 -11.31 19.17 -3.02
N GLY A 92 -12.25 19.82 -3.70
CA GLY A 92 -12.18 21.25 -4.05
C GLY A 92 -12.16 22.19 -2.85
N GLY A 93 -12.68 21.75 -1.69
CA GLY A 93 -12.52 22.46 -0.43
C GLY A 93 -11.12 22.26 0.16
N CYS A 94 -10.44 23.35 0.54
CA CYS A 94 -9.09 23.27 1.11
C CYS A 94 -9.02 22.46 2.43
N LEU A 95 -10.04 22.57 3.28
CA LEU A 95 -10.12 21.87 4.56
C LEU A 95 -10.47 20.38 4.39
N SER A 96 -11.42 20.07 3.51
CA SER A 96 -11.86 18.70 3.25
C SER A 96 -10.77 17.84 2.62
N ASN A 97 -9.93 18.41 1.76
CA ASN A 97 -8.79 17.69 1.19
C ASN A 97 -7.82 17.18 2.28
N GLU A 98 -7.45 18.02 3.24
CA GLU A 98 -6.56 17.63 4.34
C GLU A 98 -7.18 16.53 5.20
N HIS A 99 -8.47 16.62 5.53
CA HIS A 99 -9.16 15.60 6.33
C HIS A 99 -9.22 14.25 5.62
N ILE A 100 -9.54 14.23 4.32
CA ILE A 100 -9.53 13.01 3.51
C ILE A 100 -8.11 12.43 3.44
N ALA A 101 -7.11 13.28 3.26
CA ALA A 101 -5.71 12.88 3.25
C ALA A 101 -5.29 12.18 4.55
N ASN A 102 -5.66 12.78 5.70
CA ASN A 102 -5.38 12.23 7.01
C ASN A 102 -6.11 10.91 7.25
N ALA A 103 -7.34 10.77 6.73
CA ALA A 103 -8.07 9.50 6.77
C ALA A 103 -7.34 8.40 5.98
N ILE A 104 -6.85 8.70 4.78
CA ILE A 104 -6.06 7.75 3.99
C ILE A 104 -4.77 7.36 4.73
N VAL A 105 -4.03 8.33 5.28
CA VAL A 105 -2.80 8.06 6.05
C VAL A 105 -3.08 7.16 7.26
N ARG A 106 -4.14 7.45 8.02
CA ARG A 106 -4.57 6.63 9.15
C ARG A 106 -4.85 5.19 8.70
N ASP A 107 -5.61 5.02 7.63
CA ASP A 107 -6.07 3.71 7.19
C ASP A 107 -4.95 2.90 6.51
N LEU A 108 -3.97 3.54 5.87
CA LEU A 108 -2.74 2.89 5.39
C LEU A 108 -1.78 2.50 6.53
N ALA A 109 -1.85 3.20 7.66
CA ALA A 109 -1.07 2.86 8.84
C ALA A 109 -1.65 1.63 9.56
N ASP A 110 -2.98 1.53 9.62
CA ASP A 110 -3.75 0.45 10.23
C ASP A 110 -3.59 -0.88 9.46
N GLU A 111 -3.09 -1.91 10.15
CA GLU A 111 -2.87 -3.23 9.54
C GLU A 111 -4.18 -3.91 9.15
N ASP A 112 -5.20 -3.86 10.01
CA ASP A 112 -6.48 -4.53 9.76
C ASP A 112 -7.26 -3.88 8.61
N THR A 113 -7.07 -2.57 8.42
CA THR A 113 -7.69 -1.83 7.32
C THR A 113 -6.95 -2.07 6.00
N VAL A 114 -5.61 -2.04 5.99
CA VAL A 114 -4.82 -2.43 4.81
C VAL A 114 -5.15 -3.85 4.37
N ASP A 115 -5.47 -4.74 5.29
CA ASP A 115 -5.73 -6.14 4.97
C ASP A 115 -7.08 -6.38 4.29
N ARG A 116 -8.08 -5.58 4.65
CA ARG A 116 -9.46 -5.75 4.18
C ARG A 116 -9.83 -4.80 3.05
N GLU A 117 -9.26 -3.60 3.07
CA GLU A 117 -9.79 -2.45 2.33
C GLU A 117 -8.72 -1.73 1.51
N LEU A 118 -7.54 -2.31 1.27
CA LEU A 118 -6.47 -1.60 0.57
C LEU A 118 -6.93 -1.09 -0.81
N LYS A 119 -7.57 -1.95 -1.62
CA LYS A 119 -8.19 -1.54 -2.89
C LYS A 119 -9.01 -0.28 -2.74
N ASN A 120 -9.85 -0.23 -1.72
CA ASN A 120 -10.78 0.86 -1.51
C ASN A 120 -10.04 2.14 -1.14
N VAL A 121 -9.07 2.05 -0.23
CA VAL A 121 -8.19 3.16 0.16
C VAL A 121 -7.36 3.69 -1.01
N LEU A 122 -6.84 2.80 -1.86
CA LEU A 122 -6.07 3.15 -3.05
C LEU A 122 -6.94 3.79 -4.13
N GLY A 123 -8.20 3.35 -4.29
CA GLY A 123 -9.17 3.99 -5.19
C GLY A 123 -9.33 5.48 -4.90
N PHE A 124 -9.53 5.85 -3.62
CA PHE A 124 -9.63 7.26 -3.23
C PHE A 124 -8.38 8.07 -3.54
N LEU A 125 -7.21 7.45 -3.43
CA LEU A 125 -5.96 8.10 -3.77
C LEU A 125 -5.85 8.38 -5.26
N SER A 126 -6.37 7.49 -6.10
CA SER A 126 -6.43 7.67 -7.54
C SER A 126 -7.38 8.78 -7.94
N VAL A 127 -8.56 8.89 -7.32
CA VAL A 127 -9.47 10.03 -7.53
C VAL A 127 -8.80 11.36 -7.16
N ARG A 128 -8.03 11.37 -6.06
CA ARG A 128 -7.26 12.55 -5.63
C ARG A 128 -6.16 12.93 -6.62
N HIS A 129 -5.55 11.99 -7.34
CA HIS A 129 -4.46 12.29 -8.29
C HIS A 129 -4.89 13.32 -9.32
N ASP A 130 -6.08 13.14 -9.91
CA ASP A 130 -6.57 14.01 -10.98
C ASP A 130 -6.80 15.45 -10.51
N PHE A 131 -7.07 15.64 -9.22
CA PHE A 131 -7.22 16.95 -8.60
C PHE A 131 -5.88 17.64 -8.28
N THR A 132 -4.85 16.88 -7.91
CA THR A 132 -3.57 17.43 -7.43
C THR A 132 -2.65 17.98 -8.51
N ASN A 133 -3.05 17.93 -9.80
CA ASN A 133 -2.33 18.54 -10.92
C ASN A 133 -2.03 20.04 -10.70
N ASN A 134 -2.77 20.70 -9.81
CA ASN A 134 -2.65 22.12 -9.50
C ASN A 134 -2.07 22.43 -8.09
N VAL A 135 -1.70 21.43 -7.28
CA VAL A 135 -1.32 21.66 -5.87
C VAL A 135 0.15 21.36 -5.61
N GLU A 136 1.03 22.23 -6.11
CA GLU A 136 2.46 22.27 -5.71
C GLU A 136 2.65 22.62 -4.22
N LYS A 137 1.58 23.08 -3.52
CA LYS A 137 1.69 23.69 -2.20
C LYS A 137 1.77 22.73 -0.99
N ASN A 138 1.59 21.41 -1.18
CA ASN A 138 1.54 20.42 -0.07
C ASN A 138 2.56 19.26 -0.21
N LEU A 139 3.76 19.55 -0.73
CA LEU A 139 4.84 18.57 -0.97
C LEU A 139 5.13 17.61 0.23
N PRO A 140 5.28 18.10 1.48
CA PRO A 140 5.62 17.23 2.61
C PRO A 140 4.52 16.20 2.91
N PHE A 141 3.27 16.60 2.77
CA PHE A 141 2.13 15.75 3.05
C PHE A 141 1.98 14.65 1.98
N ASN A 142 2.08 15.00 0.70
CA ASN A 142 2.01 14.00 -0.38
C ASN A 142 3.16 12.98 -0.29
N THR A 143 4.34 13.39 0.20
CA THR A 143 5.46 12.49 0.48
C THR A 143 5.12 11.47 1.55
N LEU A 144 4.50 11.91 2.65
CA LEU A 144 4.09 11.05 3.74
C LEU A 144 3.09 10.01 3.23
N LEU A 145 2.08 10.47 2.49
CA LEU A 145 1.05 9.63 1.91
C LEU A 145 1.64 8.60 0.92
N ALA A 146 2.54 9.03 0.03
CA ALA A 146 3.28 8.14 -0.86
C ALA A 146 4.12 7.09 -0.10
N ALA A 147 4.75 7.46 1.02
CA ALA A 147 5.51 6.53 1.85
C ALA A 147 4.61 5.47 2.50
N TYR A 148 3.43 5.86 3.02
CA TYR A 148 2.45 4.92 3.57
C TYR A 148 1.89 3.98 2.51
N CYS A 149 1.65 4.49 1.31
CA CYS A 149 1.24 3.71 0.15
C CYS A 149 2.25 2.59 -0.17
N LEU A 150 3.53 2.96 -0.31
CA LEU A 150 4.62 2.00 -0.55
C LEU A 150 4.76 0.97 0.59
N ALA A 151 4.53 1.40 1.84
CA ALA A 151 4.56 0.50 2.99
C ALA A 151 3.42 -0.51 2.95
N ALA A 152 2.18 -0.06 2.69
CA ALA A 152 1.00 -0.91 2.58
C ALA A 152 1.13 -1.92 1.43
N MET A 153 1.65 -1.49 0.27
CA MET A 153 1.97 -2.40 -0.83
C MET A 153 2.94 -3.49 -0.42
N ARG A 154 4.06 -3.11 0.20
CA ARG A 154 5.09 -4.06 0.60
C ARG A 154 4.51 -5.10 1.56
N ARG A 155 3.58 -4.70 2.44
CA ARG A 155 2.85 -5.62 3.30
C ARG A 155 2.01 -6.62 2.48
N GLN A 156 1.22 -6.16 1.51
CA GLN A 156 0.42 -7.05 0.66
C GLN A 156 1.28 -8.00 -0.17
N GLN A 157 2.39 -7.50 -0.72
CA GLN A 157 3.40 -8.29 -1.42
C GLN A 157 3.96 -9.40 -0.51
N CYS A 158 4.37 -9.05 0.72
CA CYS A 158 4.84 -10.02 1.71
C CYS A 158 3.78 -11.06 2.14
N ARG A 159 2.50 -10.80 1.88
CA ARG A 159 1.39 -11.73 2.16
C ARG A 159 1.01 -12.57 0.94
N GLY A 160 1.61 -12.31 -0.22
CA GLY A 160 1.28 -12.98 -1.47
C GLY A 160 -0.02 -12.48 -2.12
N ASN A 161 -0.58 -11.35 -1.66
CA ASN A 161 -1.78 -10.76 -2.27
C ASN A 161 -1.41 -9.97 -3.53
N ARG A 162 -1.27 -10.68 -4.66
CA ARG A 162 -0.83 -10.10 -5.94
C ARG A 162 -1.90 -9.26 -6.64
N GLN A 163 -3.19 -9.52 -6.39
CA GLN A 163 -4.28 -8.81 -7.06
C GLN A 163 -4.30 -7.31 -6.68
N GLU A 164 -4.15 -7.02 -5.38
CA GLU A 164 -4.07 -5.65 -4.86
C GLU A 164 -2.85 -4.88 -5.39
N LEU A 165 -1.75 -5.60 -5.71
CA LEU A 165 -0.54 -5.00 -6.26
C LEU A 165 -0.78 -4.42 -7.66
N GLY A 166 -1.58 -5.11 -8.49
CA GLY A 166 -1.91 -4.65 -9.83
C GLY A 166 -2.67 -3.32 -9.83
N LEU A 167 -3.70 -3.23 -8.99
CA LEU A 167 -4.50 -2.00 -8.82
C LEU A 167 -3.65 -0.83 -8.34
N PHE A 168 -2.76 -1.06 -7.38
CA PHE A 168 -1.84 -0.03 -6.93
C PHE A 168 -1.00 0.52 -8.09
N LEU A 169 -0.40 -0.37 -8.88
CA LEU A 169 0.60 0.06 -9.86
C LEU A 169 -0.03 0.71 -11.07
N GLN A 170 -1.27 0.37 -11.40
CA GLN A 170 -2.05 1.07 -12.41
C GLN A 170 -2.47 2.47 -11.93
N SER A 171 -3.02 2.55 -10.72
CA SER A 171 -3.79 3.75 -10.34
C SER A 171 -3.06 4.69 -9.37
N VAL A 172 -2.04 4.21 -8.65
CA VAL A 172 -1.36 4.96 -7.58
C VAL A 172 0.12 5.17 -7.86
N ALA A 173 0.80 4.22 -8.52
CA ALA A 173 2.21 4.38 -8.85
C ALA A 173 2.52 5.62 -9.72
N PRO A 174 1.71 5.99 -10.74
CA PRO A 174 1.93 7.22 -11.49
C PRO A 174 1.86 8.47 -10.60
N TRP A 175 0.94 8.51 -9.63
CA TRP A 175 0.81 9.61 -8.66
C TRP A 175 2.00 9.67 -7.70
N VAL A 176 2.33 8.54 -7.07
CA VAL A 176 3.48 8.41 -6.18
C VAL A 176 4.74 8.89 -6.90
N PHE A 177 4.91 8.45 -8.14
CA PHE A 177 6.03 8.81 -8.99
C PHE A 177 6.07 10.30 -9.30
N ARG A 178 4.97 10.90 -9.75
CA ARG A 178 4.91 12.34 -10.06
C ARG A 178 5.29 13.19 -8.85
N ASN A 179 4.76 12.86 -7.67
CA ASN A 179 5.07 13.59 -6.45
C ASN A 179 6.54 13.44 -6.04
N PHE A 180 7.19 12.33 -6.39
CA PHE A 180 8.62 12.19 -6.20
C PHE A 180 9.46 12.84 -7.32
N TYR A 181 8.94 12.92 -8.54
CA TYR A 181 9.62 13.50 -9.70
C TYR A 181 9.80 15.02 -9.56
N THR A 182 8.83 15.72 -8.95
CA THR A 182 8.80 17.19 -8.84
C THR A 182 9.74 17.79 -7.78
N GLY A 183 10.84 17.10 -7.44
CA GLY A 183 11.93 17.66 -6.63
C GLY A 183 11.97 17.19 -5.17
N LEU A 184 11.21 16.15 -4.82
CA LEU A 184 11.37 15.51 -3.52
C LEU A 184 12.53 14.52 -3.55
N GLU A 185 13.51 14.77 -2.70
CA GLU A 185 14.62 13.85 -2.46
C GLU A 185 14.06 12.56 -1.84
N ILE A 186 13.65 11.59 -2.68
CA ILE A 186 13.27 10.26 -2.20
C ILE A 186 14.42 9.78 -1.33
N ARG A 187 14.24 9.41 -0.07
CA ARG A 187 15.35 8.81 0.68
C ARG A 187 15.63 7.44 0.09
N GLY A 188 16.90 7.08 -0.15
CA GLY A 188 17.29 5.90 -0.93
C GLY A 188 16.54 4.60 -0.64
N ARG A 189 16.06 4.40 0.59
CA ARG A 189 15.26 3.24 1.00
C ARG A 189 13.92 3.10 0.25
N GLN A 190 13.24 4.20 -0.01
CA GLN A 190 11.93 4.20 -0.69
C GLN A 190 12.09 3.88 -2.17
N CYS A 191 13.20 4.31 -2.81
CA CYS A 191 13.51 3.93 -4.19
C CYS A 191 13.61 2.41 -4.35
N TYR A 192 14.31 1.73 -3.44
CA TYR A 192 14.46 0.27 -3.51
C TYR A 192 13.14 -0.46 -3.27
N ALA A 193 12.35 -0.04 -2.28
CA ALA A 193 11.05 -0.67 -2.02
C ALA A 193 10.08 -0.54 -3.22
N PHE A 194 10.05 0.63 -3.84
CA PHE A 194 9.24 0.85 -5.04
C PHE A 194 9.71 0.01 -6.23
N PHE A 195 11.01 -0.14 -6.39
CA PHE A 195 11.58 -0.95 -7.45
C PHE A 195 11.29 -2.45 -7.24
N ASP A 196 11.33 -2.93 -6.00
CA ASP A 196 10.91 -4.29 -5.68
C ASP A 196 9.45 -4.51 -6.13
N SER A 197 8.55 -3.55 -5.85
CA SER A 197 7.15 -3.60 -6.32
C SER A 197 7.02 -3.59 -7.83
N LEU A 198 7.84 -2.80 -8.53
CA LEU A 198 7.87 -2.74 -10.00
C LEU A 198 8.28 -4.10 -10.60
N CYS A 199 9.28 -4.76 -10.02
CA CYS A 199 9.71 -6.09 -10.45
C CYS A 199 8.59 -7.12 -10.30
N ASP A 200 7.91 -7.12 -9.15
CA ASP A 200 6.82 -8.06 -8.87
C ASP A 200 5.66 -7.92 -9.83
N TRP A 201 5.37 -6.70 -10.26
CA TRP A 201 4.28 -6.49 -11.19
C TRP A 201 4.62 -6.74 -12.64
N ILE A 202 5.88 -6.55 -13.04
CA ILE A 202 6.33 -7.10 -14.33
C ILE A 202 6.14 -8.62 -14.32
N MET A 203 6.52 -9.31 -13.22
CA MET A 203 6.29 -10.75 -13.10
C MET A 203 4.79 -11.10 -13.15
N PHE A 204 3.94 -10.37 -12.44
CA PHE A 204 2.49 -10.57 -12.50
C PHE A 204 1.92 -10.33 -13.91
N SER A 205 2.35 -9.27 -14.59
CA SER A 205 1.86 -8.93 -15.94
C SER A 205 2.24 -10.00 -16.96
N ILE A 206 3.41 -10.63 -16.77
CA ILE A 206 3.87 -11.78 -17.56
C ILE A 206 2.97 -12.99 -17.31
N GLU A 207 2.71 -13.31 -16.03
CA GLU A 207 1.89 -14.47 -15.65
C GLU A 207 0.45 -14.34 -16.15
N ASP A 208 -0.12 -13.14 -16.05
CA ASP A 208 -1.51 -12.83 -16.44
C ASP A 208 -1.65 -12.50 -17.94
N ASN A 209 -0.54 -12.53 -18.69
CA ASN A 209 -0.48 -12.22 -20.12
C ASN A 209 -1.14 -10.86 -20.48
N THR A 210 -1.03 -9.89 -19.57
CA THR A 210 -1.67 -8.59 -19.75
C THR A 210 -0.86 -7.75 -20.72
N THR A 211 -1.53 -7.26 -21.78
CA THR A 211 -0.89 -6.50 -22.85
C THR A 211 -0.64 -5.03 -22.50
N GLY A 212 -1.26 -4.55 -21.41
CA GLY A 212 -1.25 -3.17 -20.95
C GLY A 212 0.02 -2.79 -20.21
N LEU A 213 1.16 -2.82 -20.90
CA LEU A 213 2.39 -2.29 -20.36
C LEU A 213 2.39 -0.77 -20.54
N ASP A 214 1.84 -0.08 -19.54
CA ASP A 214 1.61 1.37 -19.54
C ASP A 214 2.91 2.16 -19.82
N ALA A 215 2.82 3.22 -20.63
CA ALA A 215 3.88 4.19 -20.83
C ALA A 215 4.43 4.77 -19.50
N ASN A 216 3.62 4.74 -18.44
CA ASN A 216 4.04 5.10 -17.09
C ASN A 216 5.13 4.19 -16.54
N ILE A 217 5.11 2.89 -16.83
CA ILE A 217 6.14 1.92 -16.42
C ILE A 217 7.49 2.31 -17.01
N MET A 218 7.48 2.67 -18.28
CA MET A 218 8.66 3.09 -19.02
C MET A 218 9.25 4.36 -18.39
N LYS A 219 8.41 5.36 -18.12
CA LYS A 219 8.81 6.61 -17.43
C LYS A 219 9.36 6.33 -16.03
N ILE A 220 8.70 5.44 -15.28
CA ILE A 220 9.11 5.00 -13.95
C ILE A 220 10.50 4.36 -13.98
N THR A 221 10.69 3.44 -14.92
CA THR A 221 11.93 2.68 -15.13
C THR A 221 13.08 3.62 -15.51
N ASP A 222 12.82 4.58 -16.41
CA ASP A 222 13.80 5.58 -16.84
C ASP A 222 14.22 6.53 -15.71
N TRP A 223 13.27 7.04 -14.93
CA TRP A 223 13.62 7.86 -13.77
C TRP A 223 14.38 7.07 -12.72
N TYR A 224 14.03 5.80 -12.49
CA TYR A 224 14.78 4.96 -11.56
C TYR A 224 16.24 4.82 -11.99
N LEU A 225 16.50 4.64 -13.29
CA LEU A 225 17.84 4.63 -13.88
C LEU A 225 18.63 5.90 -13.56
N GLN A 226 18.00 7.07 -13.72
CA GLN A 226 18.63 8.36 -13.46
C GLN A 226 19.01 8.52 -11.97
N HIS A 227 18.21 7.96 -11.06
CA HIS A 227 18.38 8.16 -9.61
C HIS A 227 19.24 7.09 -8.92
N ILE A 228 19.25 5.85 -9.42
CA ILE A 228 20.13 4.80 -8.88
C ILE A 228 21.61 5.12 -9.12
N ALA A 229 21.94 5.63 -10.31
CA ALA A 229 23.33 5.82 -10.72
C ALA A 229 24.07 6.75 -9.75
N ASN A 230 23.38 7.80 -9.29
CA ASN A 230 23.92 8.78 -8.34
C ASN A 230 24.09 8.20 -6.92
N ARG A 231 23.41 7.10 -6.60
CA ARG A 231 23.34 6.53 -5.24
C ARG A 231 24.07 5.22 -5.05
N ALA A 232 24.58 4.64 -6.14
CA ALA A 232 25.35 3.41 -6.09
C ALA A 232 26.65 3.53 -5.25
N LYS A 233 27.06 4.76 -4.92
CA LYS A 233 28.21 5.08 -4.05
C LYS A 233 27.92 5.00 -2.54
N ASP A 234 26.67 4.86 -2.10
CA ASP A 234 26.33 4.75 -0.68
C ASP A 234 26.73 3.37 -0.12
N SER A 235 27.71 3.37 0.78
CA SER A 235 28.31 2.16 1.39
C SER A 235 27.65 1.74 2.70
N ARG A 236 26.62 2.44 3.18
CA ARG A 236 25.94 2.09 4.44
C ARG A 236 25.39 0.65 4.35
N PRO A 237 25.61 -0.22 5.37
CA PRO A 237 25.22 -1.63 5.31
C PRO A 237 23.75 -1.86 4.92
N LYS A 238 22.85 -1.04 5.44
CA LYS A 238 21.42 -1.09 5.12
C LYS A 238 21.13 -0.75 3.65
N THR A 239 21.83 0.24 3.08
CA THR A 239 21.68 0.59 1.66
C THR A 239 22.22 -0.51 0.76
N VAL A 240 23.36 -1.10 1.13
CA VAL A 240 23.94 -2.25 0.40
C VAL A 240 22.99 -3.46 0.41
N ALA A 241 22.36 -3.75 1.56
CA ALA A 241 21.39 -4.83 1.69
C ALA A 241 20.15 -4.60 0.80
N LEU A 242 19.60 -3.39 0.78
CA LEU A 242 18.47 -3.04 -0.08
C LEU A 242 18.84 -3.13 -1.56
N ARG A 243 20.02 -2.62 -1.96
CA ARG A 243 20.52 -2.75 -3.34
C ARG A 243 20.62 -4.21 -3.77
N ARG A 244 21.09 -5.10 -2.90
CA ARG A 244 21.19 -6.53 -3.20
C ARG A 244 19.81 -7.17 -3.37
N ALA A 245 18.86 -6.83 -2.50
CA ALA A 245 17.48 -7.32 -2.61
C ALA A 245 16.86 -6.89 -3.95
N SER A 246 16.96 -5.60 -4.30
CA SER A 246 16.47 -5.08 -5.57
C SER A 246 17.17 -5.68 -6.78
N LEU A 247 18.49 -5.93 -6.72
CA LEU A 247 19.20 -6.65 -7.79
C LEU A 247 18.66 -8.08 -7.96
N THR A 248 18.35 -8.75 -6.86
CA THR A 248 17.76 -10.11 -6.89
C THR A 248 16.37 -10.10 -7.50
N ALA A 249 15.52 -9.14 -7.10
CA ALA A 249 14.19 -8.96 -7.68
C ALA A 249 14.26 -8.62 -9.19
N TRP A 250 15.19 -7.75 -9.58
CA TRP A 250 15.44 -7.42 -10.99
C TRP A 250 15.84 -8.66 -11.80
N GLN A 251 16.75 -9.50 -11.28
CA GLN A 251 17.19 -10.73 -11.92
C GLN A 251 16.00 -11.69 -12.12
N ALA A 252 15.19 -11.90 -11.09
CA ALA A 252 14.01 -12.76 -11.18
C ALA A 252 13.02 -12.27 -12.26
N ALA A 253 12.76 -10.96 -12.31
CA ALA A 253 11.90 -10.36 -13.33
C ALA A 253 12.51 -10.45 -14.73
N ALA A 254 13.83 -10.23 -14.87
CA ALA A 254 14.53 -10.34 -16.14
C ALA A 254 14.50 -11.79 -16.68
N ASP A 255 14.71 -12.78 -15.81
CA ASP A 255 14.63 -14.18 -16.18
C ASP A 255 13.19 -14.58 -16.55
N ALA A 256 12.18 -14.05 -15.84
CA ALA A 256 10.78 -14.25 -16.17
C ALA A 256 10.45 -13.68 -17.57
N MET A 257 10.91 -12.46 -17.88
CA MET A 257 10.76 -11.86 -19.20
C MET A 257 11.43 -12.71 -20.28
N ALA A 258 12.67 -13.16 -20.04
CA ALA A 258 13.38 -14.01 -21.00
C ALA A 258 12.65 -15.34 -21.26
N ARG A 259 12.12 -15.99 -20.20
CA ARG A 259 11.36 -17.25 -20.32
C ARG A 259 10.03 -17.08 -21.07
N HIS A 260 9.38 -15.93 -20.96
CA HIS A 260 8.06 -15.70 -21.56
C HIS A 260 8.10 -15.58 -23.10
N GLN A 261 9.28 -15.69 -23.73
CA GLN A 261 9.45 -15.59 -25.18
C GLN A 261 8.90 -14.26 -25.71
N LEU A 262 9.57 -13.17 -25.36
CA LEU A 262 9.22 -11.77 -25.68
C LEU A 262 8.85 -11.50 -27.16
N GLU A 263 9.26 -12.37 -28.08
CA GLU A 263 8.82 -12.38 -29.48
C GLU A 263 7.29 -12.42 -29.63
N LYS A 264 6.58 -13.01 -28.66
CA LYS A 264 5.10 -13.05 -28.60
C LYS A 264 4.47 -11.71 -28.24
N HIS A 265 5.23 -10.76 -27.70
CA HIS A 265 4.73 -9.47 -27.22
C HIS A 265 5.64 -8.31 -27.67
N PRO A 266 5.57 -7.89 -28.95
CA PRO A 266 6.41 -6.83 -29.50
C PRO A 266 6.35 -5.51 -28.72
N GLN A 267 5.22 -5.22 -28.08
CA GLN A 267 5.02 -4.03 -27.26
C GLN A 267 5.91 -3.98 -26.01
N TRP A 268 6.53 -5.11 -25.61
CA TRP A 268 7.43 -5.19 -24.46
C TRP A 268 8.87 -4.83 -24.80
N SER A 269 9.22 -4.71 -26.09
CA SER A 269 10.58 -4.43 -26.55
C SER A 269 11.18 -3.16 -25.92
N GLY A 270 10.37 -2.12 -25.73
CA GLY A 270 10.76 -0.91 -25.03
C GLY A 270 11.16 -1.20 -23.58
N LEU A 271 10.32 -1.92 -22.83
CA LEU A 271 10.58 -2.27 -21.43
C LEU A 271 11.84 -3.11 -21.32
N VAL A 272 11.99 -4.14 -22.15
CA VAL A 272 13.16 -5.03 -22.14
C VAL A 272 14.46 -4.24 -22.31
N ARG A 273 14.45 -3.25 -23.20
CA ARG A 273 15.60 -2.36 -23.42
C ARG A 273 15.91 -1.51 -22.17
N LEU A 274 14.90 -0.88 -21.56
CA LEU A 274 15.09 -0.11 -20.33
C LEU A 274 15.52 -1.01 -19.15
N TRP A 275 14.93 -2.20 -19.05
CA TRP A 275 15.22 -3.18 -18.01
C TRP A 275 16.66 -3.67 -18.09
N SER A 276 17.14 -3.91 -19.31
CA SER A 276 18.54 -4.25 -19.57
C SER A 276 19.48 -3.10 -19.19
N ALA A 277 19.08 -1.85 -19.43
CA ALA A 277 19.85 -0.70 -19.00
C ALA A 277 19.95 -0.62 -17.46
N ILE A 278 18.92 -1.03 -16.70
CA ILE A 278 18.96 -1.03 -15.22
C ILE A 278 20.08 -1.89 -14.70
N ARG A 279 20.29 -3.07 -15.31
CA ARG A 279 21.41 -3.96 -14.96
C ARG A 279 22.74 -3.23 -14.95
N THR A 280 23.00 -2.42 -15.98
CA THR A 280 24.29 -1.73 -16.14
C THR A 280 24.50 -0.62 -15.11
N LYS A 281 23.42 -0.09 -14.52
CA LYS A 281 23.44 0.97 -13.51
C LYS A 281 23.40 0.43 -12.08
N MET A 282 22.84 -0.75 -11.88
CA MET A 282 22.91 -1.47 -10.61
C MET A 282 24.32 -2.04 -10.43
N LEU A 283 25.19 -1.31 -9.71
CA LEU A 283 26.51 -1.83 -9.36
C LEU A 283 26.35 -3.19 -8.66
N PRO A 284 27.18 -4.19 -9.01
CA PRO A 284 27.18 -5.47 -8.31
C PRO A 284 27.36 -5.19 -6.81
N ALA A 285 26.42 -5.67 -6.00
CA ALA A 285 26.59 -5.56 -4.56
C ALA A 285 27.83 -6.38 -4.18
N PRO A 286 28.75 -5.86 -3.34
CA PRO A 286 29.89 -6.65 -2.89
C PRO A 286 29.39 -7.97 -2.30
N PRO A 287 30.15 -9.07 -2.44
CA PRO A 287 29.75 -10.36 -1.90
C PRO A 287 29.37 -10.20 -0.43
N ALA A 288 28.26 -10.82 -0.02
CA ALA A 288 27.86 -10.74 1.38
C ALA A 288 28.99 -11.31 2.23
N PRO A 289 29.43 -10.63 3.32
CA PRO A 289 30.10 -11.39 4.37
C PRO A 289 29.15 -12.54 4.74
N VAL A 290 29.70 -13.75 4.91
CA VAL A 290 28.95 -15.01 5.15
C VAL A 290 28.09 -14.97 6.43
N TYR A 291 28.09 -13.85 7.15
CA TYR A 291 27.13 -13.57 8.20
C TYR A 291 25.75 -13.26 7.62
N ALA A 292 24.84 -14.19 7.88
CA ALA A 292 23.40 -14.05 7.70
C ALA A 292 22.96 -12.58 7.90
N PRO A 293 22.21 -11.97 6.96
CA PRO A 293 22.01 -10.52 6.90
C PRO A 293 21.26 -9.89 8.09
N PHE A 294 20.85 -10.70 9.08
CA PHE A 294 20.26 -10.27 10.35
C PHE A 294 20.73 -11.19 11.48
N ALA A 295 20.81 -10.67 12.71
CA ALA A 295 21.00 -11.52 13.89
C ALA A 295 19.89 -12.60 13.96
N PRO A 296 20.14 -13.81 14.48
CA PRO A 296 19.15 -14.90 14.56
C PRO A 296 17.78 -14.48 15.12
N PHE A 297 17.77 -13.45 15.98
CA PHE A 297 16.61 -12.90 16.66
C PHE A 297 15.73 -11.95 15.82
N GLU A 298 16.11 -11.60 14.59
CA GLU A 298 15.31 -10.73 13.71
C GLU A 298 14.51 -11.50 12.65
N ARG A 299 14.35 -12.82 12.79
CA ARG A 299 13.67 -13.68 11.80
C ARG A 299 12.47 -14.36 12.38
N CYS A 300 11.50 -14.64 11.52
CA CYS A 300 10.50 -15.64 11.86
C CYS A 300 11.18 -17.00 11.92
N ALA A 301 11.00 -17.70 13.04
CA ALA A 301 11.58 -19.02 13.24
C ALA A 301 10.95 -20.08 12.32
N TRP A 302 9.69 -19.87 11.91
CA TRP A 302 9.06 -20.72 10.90
C TRP A 302 9.73 -20.58 9.54
N ARG A 303 10.40 -21.64 9.08
CA ARG A 303 11.29 -21.61 7.90
C ARG A 303 10.58 -21.34 6.57
N GLU A 304 9.28 -21.64 6.50
CA GLU A 304 8.47 -21.37 5.31
C GLU A 304 7.90 -19.95 5.32
N CYS A 305 7.96 -19.25 6.46
CA CYS A 305 7.57 -17.86 6.54
C CYS A 305 8.49 -16.99 5.66
N LEU A 306 7.93 -16.09 4.86
CA LEU A 306 8.72 -15.09 4.12
C LEU A 306 9.60 -14.24 5.05
N CYS A 307 9.15 -13.96 6.27
CA CYS A 307 9.90 -13.24 7.30
C CYS A 307 11.07 -14.03 7.91
N SER A 308 11.24 -15.31 7.56
CA SER A 308 12.45 -16.08 7.90
C SER A 308 13.62 -15.77 6.96
N ARG A 309 13.29 -15.33 5.73
CA ARG A 309 14.24 -15.01 4.65
C ARG A 309 14.44 -13.49 4.48
N HIS A 310 13.43 -12.71 4.80
CA HIS A 310 13.41 -11.26 4.64
C HIS A 310 13.29 -10.54 5.98
N LYS A 311 13.81 -9.29 6.07
CA LYS A 311 13.63 -8.47 7.26
C LYS A 311 12.12 -8.28 7.53
N PRO A 312 11.64 -8.59 8.73
CA PRO A 312 10.25 -8.34 9.10
C PRO A 312 9.90 -6.86 8.92
N ALA A 313 8.79 -6.58 8.24
CA ALA A 313 8.23 -5.23 8.13
C ALA A 313 7.28 -4.87 9.28
N HIS A 314 6.95 -5.87 10.10
CA HIS A 314 6.09 -5.77 11.28
C HIS A 314 6.87 -6.14 12.53
N ARG A 315 6.26 -5.89 13.69
CA ARG A 315 6.83 -6.29 14.98
C ARG A 315 6.90 -7.81 15.07
N MET A 316 8.04 -8.33 15.51
CA MET A 316 8.21 -9.74 15.83
C MET A 316 7.82 -10.00 17.27
N ARG A 317 7.23 -11.17 17.54
CA ARG A 317 6.86 -11.62 18.88
C ARG A 317 7.78 -12.74 19.32
N MET A 318 8.28 -12.68 20.55
CA MET A 318 9.11 -13.74 21.11
C MET A 318 8.22 -14.91 21.58
N CYS A 319 8.67 -16.14 21.35
CA CYS A 319 8.02 -17.32 21.90
C CYS A 319 8.31 -17.43 23.40
N LYS A 320 7.28 -17.45 24.23
CA LYS A 320 7.43 -17.59 25.69
C LYS A 320 7.94 -18.96 26.14
N GLY A 321 7.78 -20.00 25.33
CA GLY A 321 8.19 -21.34 25.71
C GLY A 321 9.71 -21.52 25.70
N CYS A 322 10.36 -21.04 24.62
CA CYS A 322 11.80 -21.19 24.44
C CYS A 322 12.60 -19.89 24.60
N GLU A 323 11.96 -18.73 24.53
CA GLU A 323 12.57 -17.39 24.55
C GLU A 323 13.69 -17.14 23.52
N GLN A 324 13.87 -18.09 22.60
CA GLN A 324 14.93 -18.10 21.59
C GLN A 324 14.40 -17.89 20.17
N ALA A 325 13.10 -18.12 19.96
CA ALA A 325 12.44 -17.99 18.67
C ALA A 325 11.55 -16.75 18.61
N PHE A 326 11.62 -16.04 17.49
CA PHE A 326 10.75 -14.92 17.17
C PHE A 326 9.81 -15.31 16.04
N TYR A 327 8.56 -14.86 16.09
CA TYR A 327 7.54 -15.14 15.08
C TYR A 327 6.88 -13.85 14.63
N CYS A 328 6.54 -13.76 13.35
CA CYS A 328 5.79 -12.61 12.83
C CYS A 328 4.34 -12.57 13.32
N GLY A 329 3.81 -13.69 13.80
CA GLY A 329 2.46 -13.80 14.36
C GLY A 329 2.15 -15.20 14.88
N THR A 330 0.97 -15.36 15.47
CA THR A 330 0.46 -16.62 16.06
C THR A 330 0.47 -17.78 15.07
N ARG A 331 0.04 -17.52 13.85
CA ARG A 331 -0.03 -18.53 12.79
C ARG A 331 1.32 -19.16 12.46
N CYS A 332 2.40 -18.39 12.47
CA CYS A 332 3.74 -18.93 12.17
C CYS A 332 4.30 -19.74 13.34
N LEU A 333 3.94 -19.38 14.58
CA LEU A 333 4.26 -20.20 15.75
C LEU A 333 3.55 -21.55 15.68
N GLU A 334 2.24 -21.54 15.39
CA GLU A 334 1.42 -22.75 15.27
C GLU A 334 1.95 -23.67 14.17
N ARG A 335 2.24 -23.12 12.99
CA ARG A 335 2.81 -23.89 11.87
C ARG A 335 4.18 -24.48 12.18
N ASP A 336 5.09 -23.70 12.77
CA ASP A 336 6.42 -24.21 13.14
C ASP A 336 6.35 -25.35 14.17
N TRP A 337 5.29 -25.37 14.98
CA TRP A 337 4.99 -26.45 15.94
C TRP A 337 4.35 -27.66 15.28
N GLU A 338 3.41 -27.47 14.36
CA GLU A 338 2.83 -28.55 13.55
C GLU A 338 3.91 -29.28 12.74
N ASP A 339 4.88 -28.54 12.21
CA ASP A 339 5.99 -29.07 11.41
C ASP A 339 7.07 -29.80 12.25
N GLY A 340 6.93 -29.82 13.58
CA GLY A 340 7.87 -30.49 14.49
C GLY A 340 9.25 -29.81 14.58
N SER A 341 9.36 -28.55 14.13
CA SER A 341 10.63 -27.82 14.09
C SER A 341 11.16 -27.41 15.47
N SER A 342 10.27 -27.25 16.45
CA SER A 342 10.61 -26.73 17.77
C SER A 342 10.03 -27.61 18.89
N ASN A 343 10.92 -28.33 19.59
CA ASN A 343 10.61 -29.33 20.64
C ASN A 343 10.08 -28.74 21.98
N GLY A 344 9.22 -27.72 21.97
CA GLY A 344 8.76 -27.03 23.18
C GLY A 344 7.25 -27.14 23.45
N PRO A 345 6.79 -27.19 24.71
CA PRO A 345 5.36 -27.24 25.05
C PRO A 345 4.61 -25.93 24.75
N LEU A 346 3.32 -26.05 24.36
CA LEU A 346 2.43 -24.95 23.97
C LEU A 346 2.22 -23.90 25.08
N ARG A 347 2.71 -22.65 24.90
CA ARG A 347 2.40 -21.49 25.77
C ARG A 347 2.33 -20.15 25.02
N THR A 348 1.50 -19.24 25.54
CA THR A 348 1.00 -17.98 24.94
C THR A 348 2.03 -16.84 24.83
N PHE A 349 1.79 -15.81 23.99
CA PHE A 349 2.68 -14.64 23.72
C PHE A 349 2.85 -13.61 24.84
N SER A 350 4.02 -12.94 24.93
CA SER A 350 4.20 -11.64 25.61
C SER A 350 4.61 -10.59 24.59
N LEU A 351 4.13 -9.35 24.80
CA LEU A 351 4.41 -8.19 23.95
C LEU A 351 5.81 -7.64 24.14
#